data_AF-A0A660ZQK9-F1
#
_entry.id   AF-A0A660ZQK9-F1
#
_cell.length_a   1.000
_cell.length_b   1.000
_cell.length_c   1.000
_cell.angle_alpha   90.00
_cell.angle_beta   90.00
_cell.angle_gamma   90.00
#
_symmetry.space_group_name_H-M   'P 1'
#
loop_
_entity.id
_entity.type
_entity.pdbx_description
1 polymer ?
#
loop_
_entity_poly.entity_id
_entity_poly.type
_entity_poly.pdbx_seq_one_letter_code
_entity_poly.pdbx_strand_id
1 'polypeptide(L)'
;MIDVACNERFSFQLAVRNPDSEPISVEVAAGSPPGWTVRIRKVGYVPVRHLNTETPDDERDGAGCIPGYVPDPLFDGSQIMVPTGETHGFWFSVLPAPGVRPGSRRIELKV
;
A
#
# COMPACT_ATOMS: atom_id res chain seq x y z
N MET A 1 13.91 -2.83 5.08
CA MET A 1 14.68 -1.57 5.04
C MET A 1 14.39 -0.95 3.68
N ILE A 2 14.21 0.37 3.60
CA ILE A 2 13.98 1.08 2.33
C ILE A 2 15.08 2.14 2.23
N ASP A 3 15.91 2.03 1.19
CA ASP A 3 16.93 3.03 0.89
C ASP A 3 16.33 4.09 -0.05
N VAL A 4 16.54 5.36 0.29
CA VAL A 4 15.96 6.50 -0.42
C VAL A 4 16.99 7.63 -0.53
N ALA A 5 16.95 8.40 -1.61
CA ALA A 5 17.81 9.57 -1.71
C ALA A 5 17.39 10.65 -0.69
N CYS A 6 18.31 11.53 -0.31
CA CYS A 6 18.01 12.61 0.62
C CYS A 6 16.89 13.52 0.10
N ASN A 7 15.88 13.74 0.94
CA ASN A 7 14.67 14.52 0.64
C ASN A 7 13.75 13.92 -0.43
N GLU A 8 14.00 12.69 -0.89
CA GLU A 8 13.14 12.03 -1.86
C GLU A 8 11.78 11.68 -1.23
N ARG A 9 10.69 11.96 -1.96
CA ARG A 9 9.38 11.42 -1.62
C ARG A 9 9.37 9.94 -1.97
N PHE A 10 9.00 9.10 -1.02
CA PHE A 10 8.92 7.67 -1.22
C PHE A 10 7.57 7.12 -0.74
N SER A 11 7.33 5.86 -1.07
CA SER A 11 6.13 5.15 -0.65
C SER A 11 6.40 3.70 -0.31
N PHE A 12 5.51 3.15 0.51
CA PHE A 12 5.44 1.72 0.78
C PHE A 12 3.99 1.34 1.05
N GLN A 13 3.72 0.04 1.01
CA GLN A 13 2.38 -0.49 1.21
C GLN A 13 2.37 -1.48 2.37
N LEU A 14 1.29 -1.42 3.16
CA LEU A 14 0.93 -2.46 4.13
C LEU A 14 -0.30 -3.20 3.61
N ALA A 15 -0.25 -4.52 3.59
CA ALA A 15 -1.40 -5.37 3.32
C ALA A 15 -1.92 -5.98 4.63
N VAL A 16 -3.22 -5.98 4.81
CA VAL A 16 -3.91 -6.67 5.91
C VAL A 16 -4.83 -7.71 5.31
N ARG A 17 -4.88 -8.89 5.92
CA ARG A 17 -5.78 -9.97 5.52
C ARG A 17 -6.61 -10.39 6.72
N ASN A 18 -7.90 -10.58 6.51
CA ASN A 18 -8.79 -11.13 7.52
C ASN A 18 -8.92 -12.65 7.32
N PRO A 19 -8.27 -13.49 8.16
CA PRO A 19 -8.45 -14.93 8.11
C PRO A 19 -9.68 -15.41 8.90
N ASP A 20 -10.32 -14.53 9.67
CA ASP A 20 -11.41 -14.86 10.58
C ASP A 20 -12.73 -15.07 9.84
N SER A 21 -13.70 -15.68 10.51
CA SER A 21 -15.03 -15.95 9.94
C SER A 21 -15.92 -14.71 9.82
N GLU A 22 -15.61 -13.64 10.57
CA GLU A 22 -16.38 -12.40 10.62
C GLU A 22 -15.57 -11.20 10.10
N PRO A 23 -16.22 -10.15 9.54
CA PRO A 23 -15.54 -8.92 9.15
C PRO A 23 -14.85 -8.22 10.33
N ILE A 24 -13.65 -7.71 10.12
CA ILE A 24 -12.87 -6.97 11.14
C ILE A 24 -12.72 -5.50 10.77
N SER A 25 -12.73 -4.61 11.76
CA SER A 25 -12.36 -3.21 11.56
C SER A 25 -10.85 -3.05 11.76
N VAL A 26 -10.16 -2.50 10.77
CA VAL A 26 -8.72 -2.23 10.83
C VAL A 26 -8.52 -0.73 10.69
N GLU A 27 -7.75 -0.14 11.61
CA GLU A 27 -7.30 1.25 11.55
C GLU A 27 -5.77 1.29 11.60
N VAL A 28 -5.16 2.06 10.70
CA VAL A 28 -3.72 2.12 10.58
C VAL A 28 -3.19 3.51 10.86
N ALA A 29 -2.17 3.62 11.69
CA ALA A 29 -1.51 4.88 12.02
C ALA A 29 0.01 4.78 11.78
N ALA A 30 0.63 5.94 11.55
CA ALA A 30 2.09 6.04 11.38
C ALA A 30 2.68 7.13 12.27
N GLY A 31 3.68 6.77 13.07
CA GLY A 31 4.61 7.70 13.71
C GLY A 31 5.81 7.97 12.82
N SER A 32 6.28 9.21 12.75
CA SER A 32 7.41 9.61 11.90
C SER A 32 8.34 10.61 12.60
N PRO A 33 9.59 10.79 12.12
CA PRO A 33 10.49 11.80 12.64
C PRO A 33 9.89 13.21 12.54
N PRO A 34 10.32 14.16 13.40
CA PRO A 34 9.81 15.53 13.38
C PRO A 34 9.91 16.18 12.00
N GLY A 35 8.83 16.84 11.57
CA GLY A 35 8.74 17.54 10.29
C GLY A 35 8.53 16.67 9.06
N TRP A 36 8.46 15.34 9.21
CA TRP A 36 8.10 14.44 8.12
C TRP A 36 6.59 14.39 7.99
N THR A 37 6.10 14.30 6.75
CA THR A 37 4.68 14.10 6.47
C THR A 37 4.46 12.67 6.01
N VAL A 38 3.50 11.98 6.63
CA VAL A 38 3.03 10.66 6.19
C VAL A 38 1.56 10.76 5.82
N ARG A 39 1.23 10.50 4.56
CA ARG A 39 -0.15 10.40 4.09
C ARG A 39 -0.52 8.93 3.91
N ILE A 40 -1.59 8.49 4.56
CA ILE A 40 -2.13 7.14 4.48
C ILE A 40 -3.35 7.17 3.57
N ARG A 41 -3.41 6.24 2.61
CA ARG A 41 -4.54 6.05 1.70
C ARG A 41 -4.90 4.58 1.60
N LYS A 42 -6.19 4.26 1.53
CA LYS A 42 -6.69 2.91 1.23
C LYS A 42 -6.46 2.62 -0.26
N VAL A 43 -6.02 1.40 -0.55
CA VAL A 43 -5.92 0.89 -1.92
C VAL A 43 -7.24 0.22 -2.26
N GLY A 44 -7.99 0.81 -3.19
CA GLY A 44 -9.21 0.22 -3.71
C GLY A 44 -8.95 -0.67 -4.91
N TYR A 45 -10.04 -1.24 -5.45
CA TYR A 45 -9.97 -2.23 -6.50
C TYR A 45 -10.68 -1.78 -7.78
N VAL A 46 -10.09 -2.11 -8.93
CA VAL A 46 -10.69 -1.91 -10.25
C VAL A 46 -10.84 -3.25 -10.98
N PRO A 47 -11.92 -3.47 -11.74
CA PRO A 47 -12.08 -4.69 -12.51
C PRO A 47 -11.19 -4.67 -13.76
N VAL A 48 -10.31 -5.67 -13.89
CA VAL A 48 -9.53 -5.95 -15.10
C VAL A 48 -10.13 -7.16 -15.80
N ARG A 49 -10.53 -6.99 -17.06
CA ARG A 49 -11.35 -7.97 -17.79
C ARG A 49 -10.55 -9.01 -18.56
N HIS A 50 -9.32 -8.72 -18.94
CA HIS A 50 -8.49 -9.63 -19.74
C HIS A 50 -7.01 -9.29 -19.59
N LEU A 51 -6.17 -10.28 -19.89
CA LEU A 51 -4.74 -10.09 -20.11
C LEU A 51 -4.48 -9.38 -21.44
N ASN A 52 -3.25 -8.88 -21.61
CA ASN A 52 -2.77 -8.45 -22.91
C ASN A 52 -2.64 -9.65 -23.85
N THR A 53 -3.14 -9.51 -25.09
CA THR A 53 -3.25 -10.62 -26.04
C THR A 53 -1.96 -10.91 -26.79
N GLU A 54 -1.09 -9.90 -26.96
CA GLU A 54 0.15 -9.98 -27.74
C GLU A 54 1.41 -10.01 -26.87
N THR A 55 1.30 -10.44 -25.61
CA THR A 55 2.44 -10.63 -24.70
C THR A 55 2.76 -12.13 -24.61
N PRO A 56 4.05 -12.55 -24.72
CA PRO A 56 4.46 -13.93 -24.45
C PRO A 56 4.02 -14.42 -23.07
N ASP A 57 3.72 -15.72 -22.92
CA ASP A 57 3.16 -16.28 -21.69
C ASP A 57 4.06 -16.07 -20.46
N ASP A 58 5.37 -16.11 -20.65
CA ASP A 58 6.40 -15.91 -19.62
C ASP A 58 6.62 -14.43 -19.25
N GLU A 59 6.12 -13.51 -20.08
CA GLU A 59 6.14 -12.06 -19.84
C GLU A 59 4.77 -11.51 -19.41
N ARG A 60 3.72 -12.34 -19.40
CA ARG A 60 2.36 -11.93 -19.03
C ARG A 60 2.23 -11.69 -17.53
N ASP A 61 2.11 -10.41 -17.16
CA ASP A 61 1.79 -10.02 -15.79
C ASP A 61 0.38 -10.46 -15.37
N GLY A 62 0.24 -10.90 -14.12
CA GLY A 62 -1.03 -11.31 -13.54
C GLY A 62 -1.63 -12.63 -14.06
N ALA A 63 -0.87 -13.46 -14.80
CA ALA A 63 -1.34 -14.77 -15.25
C ALA A 63 -1.81 -15.64 -14.06
N GLY A 64 -3.04 -16.14 -14.12
CA GLY A 64 -3.68 -16.90 -13.04
C GLY A 64 -4.31 -16.06 -11.92
N CYS A 65 -4.11 -14.74 -11.93
CA CYS A 65 -4.68 -13.79 -10.97
C CYS A 65 -5.73 -12.85 -11.59
N ILE A 66 -5.58 -12.49 -12.88
CA ILE A 66 -6.56 -11.74 -13.67
C ILE A 66 -7.08 -12.60 -14.83
N PRO A 67 -8.35 -12.42 -15.30
CA PRO A 67 -9.32 -11.36 -14.97
C PRO A 67 -9.80 -11.35 -13.52
N GLY A 68 -10.06 -10.15 -12.98
CA GLY A 68 -10.43 -10.00 -11.58
C GLY A 68 -10.35 -8.55 -11.10
N TYR A 69 -10.39 -8.37 -9.78
CA TYR A 69 -10.22 -7.08 -9.12
C TYR A 69 -8.74 -6.87 -8.80
N VAL A 70 -8.15 -5.78 -9.30
CA VAL A 70 -6.75 -5.42 -9.03
C VAL A 70 -6.65 -4.17 -8.16
N PRO A 71 -5.68 -4.11 -7.24
CA PRO A 71 -5.49 -2.96 -6.36
C PRO A 71 -4.84 -1.79 -7.13
N ASP A 72 -5.52 -0.64 -7.22
CA ASP A 72 -5.01 0.52 -7.98
C ASP A 72 -5.38 1.88 -7.36
N PRO A 73 -6.67 2.27 -7.25
CA PRO A 73 -7.03 3.62 -6.81
C PRO A 73 -6.67 3.87 -5.35
N LEU A 74 -6.12 5.05 -5.06
CA LEU A 74 -5.73 5.47 -3.71
C LEU A 74 -6.76 6.45 -3.13
N PHE A 75 -7.55 6.00 -2.16
CA PHE A 75 -8.55 6.80 -1.46
C PHE A 75 -8.04 7.31 -0.11
N ASP A 76 -8.31 8.57 0.23
CA ASP A 76 -7.97 9.07 1.58
C ASP A 76 -8.71 8.29 2.67
N GLY A 77 -7.97 8.01 3.76
CA GLY A 77 -8.48 7.29 4.92
C GLY A 77 -7.51 6.23 5.42
N SER A 78 -7.58 5.99 6.72
CA SER A 78 -6.74 5.05 7.45
C SER A 78 -7.52 3.88 8.07
N GLN A 79 -8.84 3.82 7.86
CA GLN A 79 -9.69 2.78 8.43
C GLN A 79 -10.51 2.07 7.35
N ILE A 80 -10.61 0.75 7.46
CA ILE A 80 -11.42 -0.10 6.58
C ILE A 80 -12.07 -1.25 7.35
N MET A 81 -13.25 -1.67 6.90
CA MET A 81 -13.81 -2.97 7.28
C MET A 81 -13.28 -4.02 6.30
N VAL A 82 -12.54 -5.00 6.78
CA VAL A 82 -11.95 -6.08 5.98
C VAL A 82 -12.88 -7.30 6.04
N PRO A 83 -13.56 -7.67 4.93
CA PRO A 83 -14.41 -8.86 4.90
C PRO A 83 -13.62 -10.15 5.10
N THR A 84 -14.33 -11.19 5.54
CA THR A 84 -13.80 -12.54 5.74
C THR A 84 -13.06 -13.05 4.50
N GLY A 85 -11.81 -13.49 4.68
CA GLY A 85 -10.97 -14.06 3.63
C GLY A 85 -10.29 -13.04 2.71
N GLU A 86 -10.66 -11.77 2.77
CA GLU A 86 -10.16 -10.72 1.88
C GLU A 86 -8.84 -10.09 2.36
N THR A 87 -8.12 -9.53 1.40
CA THR A 87 -6.91 -8.74 1.61
C THR A 87 -7.16 -7.31 1.17
N HIS A 88 -6.74 -6.33 1.97
CA HIS A 88 -6.84 -4.91 1.66
C HIS A 88 -5.52 -4.21 1.91
N GLY A 89 -5.25 -3.15 1.14
CA GLY A 89 -3.99 -2.41 1.18
C GLY A 89 -4.13 -1.01 1.75
N PHE A 90 -3.07 -0.54 2.42
CA PHE A 90 -2.86 0.86 2.77
C PHE A 90 -1.55 1.34 2.14
N TRP A 91 -1.63 2.42 1.37
CA TRP A 91 -0.51 3.09 0.74
C TRP A 91 -0.03 4.25 1.61
N PHE A 92 1.25 4.24 1.94
CA PHE A 92 1.93 5.29 2.70
C PHE A 92 2.75 6.13 1.74
N SER A 93 2.47 7.42 1.67
CA SER A 93 3.32 8.38 0.96
C SER A 93 4.06 9.22 2.00
N VAL A 94 5.37 9.14 1.99
CA VAL A 94 6.24 9.81 2.96
C VAL A 94 6.99 10.93 2.27
N LEU A 95 6.92 12.11 2.86
CA LEU A 95 7.72 13.27 2.49
C LEU A 95 8.65 13.61 3.65
N PRO A 96 9.97 13.35 3.53
CA PRO A 96 10.94 13.80 4.50
C PRO A 96 10.92 15.33 4.65
N ALA A 97 11.30 15.80 5.84
CA ALA A 97 11.54 17.22 6.06
C ALA A 97 12.63 17.74 5.10
N PRO A 98 12.60 19.01 4.68
CA PRO A 98 13.67 19.61 3.89
C PRO A 98 15.02 19.56 4.61
N GLY A 99 16.11 19.28 3.88
CA GLY A 99 17.46 19.30 4.43
C GLY A 99 17.78 18.14 5.37
N VAL A 100 17.04 17.03 5.27
CA VAL A 100 17.35 15.81 6.03
C VAL A 100 18.76 15.34 5.66
N ARG A 101 19.61 15.23 6.68
CA ARG A 101 20.94 14.63 6.53
C ARG A 101 20.82 13.12 6.30
N PRO A 102 21.73 12.52 5.50
CA PRO A 102 21.80 11.07 5.33
C PRO A 102 21.84 10.33 6.68
N GLY A 103 21.25 9.15 6.71
CA GLY A 103 21.27 8.24 7.85
C GLY A 103 19.94 7.53 8.07
N SER A 104 19.95 6.53 8.93
CA SER A 104 18.78 5.72 9.22
C SER A 104 17.74 6.50 10.05
N ARG A 105 16.47 6.35 9.67
CA ARG A 105 15.31 6.93 10.34
C ARG A 105 14.24 5.85 10.52
N ARG A 106 13.40 6.00 11.55
CA ARG A 106 12.35 5.04 11.88
C ARG A 106 10.98 5.65 11.58
N ILE A 107 10.15 4.87 10.91
CA ILE A 107 8.70 5.08 10.81
C ILE A 107 8.05 3.93 11.56
N GLU A 108 7.15 4.23 12.48
CA GLU A 108 6.46 3.23 13.30
C GLU A 108 5.03 3.08 12.81
N LEU A 109 4.63 1.85 12.50
CA LEU A 109 3.26 1.55 12.08
C LEU A 109 2.48 0.95 13.25
N LYS A 110 1.22 1.33 13.38
CA LYS A 110 0.23 0.70 14.26
C LYS A 110 -0.93 0.22 13.40
N VAL A 111 -1.39 -0.99 13.65
CA VAL A 111 -2.46 -1.71 12.91
C VAL A 111 -3.40 -2.33 13.93
#